data_AF-A0AB38JE77-F1
#
_entry.id   AF-A0AB38JE77-F1
#
_cell.length_a   1.000
_cell.length_b   1.000
_cell.length_c   1.000
_cell.angle_alpha   90.00
_cell.angle_beta   90.00
_cell.angle_gamma   90.00
#
_symmetry.space_group_name_H-M   'P 1'
#
loop_
_entity.id
_entity.type
_entity.pdbx_description
1 polymer ?
#
loop_
_entity_poly.entity_id
_entity_poly.type
_entity_poly.pdbx_seq_one_letter_code
_entity_poly.pdbx_strand_id
1 'polypeptide(L)'
;MRIRPLLFDTRAQPIGDALQKWASTVAGVARVVDNDDSPALLRSEAERTAAVSLLDTFPHIPLAVSTPIAMPSGATLRAAIEHLHAHAHLPLAIDDVATAAGVSVRGIHALFRRELDVTPLDYLRRIRLDRVHAELRTLEPGTTTVGEIAGRWGFTHLGRFSAHYARRFGEYPRNTLSAD
;
A
#
# COMPACT_ATOMS: atom_id res chain seq x y z
N MET A 1 -17.97 13.74 0.99
CA MET A 1 -17.15 13.27 -0.16
C MET A 1 -16.26 12.13 0.35
N ARG A 2 -16.45 10.89 -0.13
CA ARG A 2 -15.64 9.74 0.34
C ARG A 2 -14.28 9.77 -0.34
N ILE A 3 -13.21 9.98 0.42
CA ILE A 3 -11.84 9.92 -0.07
C ILE A 3 -11.54 8.46 -0.42
N ARG A 4 -11.19 8.19 -1.68
CA ARG A 4 -10.79 6.86 -2.17
C ARG A 4 -9.27 6.81 -2.17
N PRO A 5 -8.62 5.79 -1.58
CA PRO A 5 -7.17 5.68 -1.70
C PRO A 5 -6.78 5.50 -3.16
N LEU A 6 -5.78 6.26 -3.56
CA LEU A 6 -5.22 6.23 -4.91
C LEU A 6 -4.07 5.24 -4.92
N LEU A 7 -4.08 4.32 -5.87
CA LEU A 7 -2.93 3.46 -6.13
C LEU A 7 -2.28 3.95 -7.43
N PHE A 8 -1.10 4.54 -7.29
CA PHE A 8 -0.28 4.91 -8.43
C PHE A 8 0.28 3.65 -9.07
N ASP A 9 0.13 3.53 -10.38
CA ASP A 9 0.81 2.49 -11.13
C ASP A 9 2.30 2.85 -11.24
N THR A 10 3.12 2.24 -10.39
CA THR A 10 4.56 2.49 -10.36
C THR A 10 5.31 1.86 -11.54
N ARG A 11 4.63 1.09 -12.39
CA ARG A 11 5.23 0.43 -13.56
C ARG A 11 4.97 1.19 -14.85
N ALA A 12 3.95 2.04 -14.90
CA ALA A 12 3.66 2.88 -16.04
C ALA A 12 4.40 4.21 -15.93
N GLN A 13 5.23 4.54 -16.93
CA GLN A 13 5.92 5.83 -16.97
C GLN A 13 5.09 6.84 -17.78
N PRO A 14 4.79 8.03 -17.24
CA PRO A 14 4.22 9.10 -18.05
C PRO A 14 5.22 9.51 -19.14
N ILE A 15 4.71 9.67 -20.37
CA ILE A 15 5.51 10.00 -21.55
C ILE A 15 5.02 11.32 -22.18
N GLY A 16 5.93 12.00 -22.88
CA GLY A 16 5.61 13.20 -23.66
C GLY A 16 5.11 14.39 -22.83
N ASP A 17 4.10 15.08 -23.34
CA ASP A 17 3.62 16.37 -22.82
C ASP A 17 3.14 16.32 -21.36
N ALA A 18 2.70 15.16 -20.87
CA ALA A 18 2.26 15.00 -19.48
C ALA A 18 3.41 15.19 -18.48
N LEU A 19 4.61 14.74 -18.83
CA LEU A 19 5.81 14.89 -18.00
C LEU A 19 6.34 16.32 -18.03
N GLN A 20 6.27 16.99 -19.19
CA GLN A 20 6.65 18.39 -19.32
C GLN A 20 5.73 19.31 -18.51
N LYS A 21 4.41 19.04 -18.52
CA LYS A 21 3.43 19.75 -17.70
C LYS A 21 3.68 19.54 -16.21
N TRP A 22 3.99 18.31 -15.79
CA TRP A 22 4.37 18.01 -14.42
C TRP A 22 5.63 18.75 -13.98
N ALA A 23 6.72 18.66 -14.75
CA ALA A 23 7.97 19.35 -14.45
C ALA A 23 7.78 20.87 -14.32
N SER A 24 7.00 21.46 -15.23
CA SER A 24 6.69 22.90 -15.20
C SER A 24 5.87 23.28 -13.96
N THR A 25 4.92 22.43 -13.57
CA THR A 25 4.09 22.64 -12.37
C THR A 25 4.92 22.54 -11.09
N VAL A 26 5.75 21.50 -10.97
CA VAL A 26 6.66 21.33 -9.82
C VAL A 26 7.63 22.49 -9.71
N ALA A 27 8.22 22.95 -10.81
CA ALA A 27 9.11 24.11 -10.81
C ALA A 27 8.39 25.42 -10.42
N GLY A 28 7.08 25.53 -10.68
CA GLY A 28 6.24 26.64 -10.19
C GLY A 28 5.98 26.56 -8.69
N VAL A 29 5.61 25.37 -8.21
CA VAL A 29 5.28 25.11 -6.80
C VAL A 29 6.52 25.20 -5.90
N ALA A 30 7.66 24.66 -6.34
CA ALA A 30 8.91 24.69 -5.59
C ALA A 30 9.31 26.13 -5.20
N ARG A 31 9.15 27.09 -6.11
CA ARG A 31 9.42 28.51 -5.82
C ARG A 31 8.56 29.10 -4.70
N VAL A 32 7.34 28.59 -4.51
CA VAL A 32 6.46 29.01 -3.42
C VAL A 32 6.81 28.28 -2.12
N VAL A 33 7.12 26.99 -2.21
CA VAL A 33 7.43 26.14 -1.05
C VAL A 33 8.80 26.47 -0.45
N ASP A 34 9.81 26.70 -1.30
CA ASP A 34 11.19 27.04 -0.90
C ASP A 34 11.33 28.48 -0.39
N ASN A 35 10.29 29.30 -0.57
CA ASN A 35 10.25 30.65 -0.01
C ASN A 35 9.51 30.64 1.34
N ASP A 36 10.27 30.78 2.43
CA ASP A 36 9.75 30.78 3.79
C ASP A 36 8.79 31.95 4.07
N ASP A 37 8.90 33.05 3.34
CA ASP A 37 8.02 34.23 3.47
C ASP A 37 6.72 34.12 2.64
N SER A 38 6.51 33.00 1.93
CA SER A 38 5.28 32.78 1.15
C SER A 38 4.03 32.79 2.04
N PRO A 39 3.00 33.56 1.69
CA PRO A 39 1.73 33.56 2.42
C PRO A 39 1.10 32.16 2.51
N ALA A 40 0.47 31.84 3.64
CA ALA A 40 -0.12 30.52 3.88
C ALA A 40 -1.15 30.10 2.80
N LEU A 41 -1.95 31.04 2.31
CA LEU A 41 -2.90 30.79 1.22
C LEU A 41 -2.18 30.39 -0.07
N LEU A 42 -1.09 31.09 -0.41
CA LEU A 42 -0.31 30.81 -1.61
C LEU A 42 0.35 29.42 -1.52
N ARG A 43 0.84 29.05 -0.34
CA ARG A 43 1.38 27.70 -0.07
C ARG A 43 0.30 26.62 -0.25
N SER A 44 -0.89 26.84 0.29
CA SER A 44 -2.01 25.89 0.15
C SER A 44 -2.44 25.72 -1.32
N GLU A 45 -2.50 26.81 -2.10
CA GLU A 45 -2.78 26.75 -3.53
C GLU A 45 -1.68 26.02 -4.31
N ALA A 46 -0.40 26.22 -3.94
CA ALA A 46 0.72 25.54 -4.56
C ALA A 46 0.70 24.02 -4.27
N GLU A 47 0.44 23.63 -3.02
CA GLU A 47 0.25 22.22 -2.63
C GLU A 47 -0.90 21.56 -3.39
N ARG A 48 -2.06 22.23 -3.46
CA ARG A 48 -3.23 21.76 -4.21
C ARG A 48 -2.91 21.60 -5.69
N THR A 49 -2.20 22.54 -6.28
CA THR A 49 -1.81 22.51 -7.69
C THR A 49 -0.87 21.34 -7.98
N ALA A 50 0.12 21.10 -7.13
CA ALA A 50 1.00 19.93 -7.22
C ALA A 50 0.19 18.62 -7.11
N ALA A 51 -0.71 18.52 -6.13
CA ALA A 51 -1.54 17.34 -5.96
C ALA A 51 -2.41 17.04 -7.20
N VAL A 52 -3.07 18.05 -7.78
CA VAL A 52 -3.90 17.86 -8.98
C VAL A 52 -3.04 17.47 -10.19
N SER A 53 -1.92 18.16 -10.43
CA SER A 53 -1.04 17.83 -11.56
C SER A 53 -0.45 16.42 -11.43
N LEU A 54 -0.19 15.95 -10.21
CA LEU A 54 0.28 14.59 -9.99
C LEU A 54 -0.79 13.56 -10.40
N LEU A 55 -2.06 13.81 -10.10
CA LEU A 55 -3.16 12.93 -10.52
C LEU A 55 -3.35 12.92 -12.03
N ASP A 56 -3.20 14.07 -12.69
CA ASP A 56 -3.35 14.17 -14.15
C ASP A 56 -2.18 13.55 -14.90
N THR A 57 -0.96 13.65 -14.35
CA THR A 57 0.24 13.15 -15.02
C THR A 57 0.46 11.66 -14.80
N PHE A 58 0.29 11.17 -13.57
CA PHE A 58 0.64 9.79 -13.25
C PHE A 58 -0.60 8.88 -13.30
N PRO A 59 -0.52 7.78 -14.07
CA PRO A 59 -1.61 6.81 -14.12
C PRO A 59 -1.87 6.26 -12.73
N HIS A 60 -3.10 6.41 -12.29
CA HIS A 60 -3.56 5.92 -10.99
C HIS A 60 -4.88 5.20 -11.18
N ILE A 61 -5.02 4.08 -10.50
CA ILE A 61 -6.27 3.33 -10.50
C ILE A 61 -7.05 3.83 -9.29
N PRO A 62 -8.25 4.42 -9.47
CA PRO A 62 -9.15 4.59 -8.35
C PRO A 62 -9.54 3.17 -7.91
N LEU A 63 -9.00 2.73 -6.77
CA LEU A 63 -9.42 1.48 -6.17
C LEU A 63 -10.93 1.58 -5.94
N ALA A 64 -11.70 0.84 -6.74
CA ALA A 64 -13.11 0.60 -6.51
C ALA A 64 -13.22 -0.31 -5.29
N VAL A 65 -12.96 0.25 -4.11
CA VAL A 65 -13.18 -0.48 -2.88
C VAL A 65 -14.68 -0.43 -2.64
N SER A 66 -15.35 -1.56 -2.89
CA SER A 66 -16.78 -1.76 -2.62
C SER A 66 -17.13 -1.67 -1.12
N THR A 67 -16.15 -1.41 -0.27
CA THR A 67 -16.29 -1.14 1.15
C THR A 67 -15.70 0.24 1.43
N PRO A 68 -16.39 1.13 2.16
CA PRO A 68 -15.75 2.34 2.67
C PRO A 68 -14.53 1.89 3.47
N ILE A 69 -13.34 2.14 2.95
CA ILE A 69 -12.15 2.17 3.79
C ILE A 69 -12.43 3.32 4.74
N ALA A 70 -12.90 3.00 5.93
CA ALA A 70 -12.85 3.94 7.03
C ALA A 70 -11.38 4.30 7.11
N MET A 71 -11.01 5.50 6.65
CA MET A 71 -9.69 6.03 6.96
C MET A 71 -9.54 5.87 8.46
N PRO A 72 -8.52 5.13 8.93
CA PRO A 72 -8.33 4.93 10.35
C PRO A 72 -8.43 6.26 11.08
N SER A 73 -9.34 6.35 12.04
CA SER A 73 -9.72 7.59 12.70
C SER A 73 -8.56 8.27 13.46
N GLY A 74 -7.44 7.57 13.68
CA GLY A 74 -6.23 8.09 14.33
C GLY A 74 -4.96 7.92 13.49
N ALA A 75 -4.12 8.97 13.45
CA ALA A 75 -2.80 8.97 12.82
C ALA A 75 -1.95 7.74 13.22
N THR A 76 -2.10 7.25 14.45
CA THR A 76 -1.49 6.02 14.97
C THR A 76 -1.80 4.77 14.13
N LEU A 77 -3.07 4.52 13.78
CA LEU A 77 -3.41 3.31 13.01
C LEU A 77 -2.94 3.44 11.57
N ARG A 78 -2.94 4.65 11.01
CA ARG A 78 -2.33 4.91 9.70
C ARG A 78 -0.85 4.58 9.70
N ALA A 79 -0.08 5.11 10.66
CA ALA A 79 1.35 4.84 10.80
C ALA A 79 1.63 3.34 10.96
N ALA A 80 0.83 2.62 11.77
CA ALA A 80 0.96 1.17 11.92
C ALA A 80 0.72 0.43 10.60
N ILE A 81 -0.34 0.77 9.86
CA ILE A 81 -0.67 0.14 8.58
C ILE A 81 0.41 0.42 7.54
N GLU A 82 0.86 1.67 7.41
CA GLU A 82 1.94 2.07 6.49
C GLU A 82 3.22 1.27 6.79
N HIS A 83 3.59 1.16 8.07
CA HIS A 83 4.74 0.39 8.48
C HIS A 83 4.61 -1.10 8.12
N LEU A 84 3.43 -1.71 8.36
CA LEU A 84 3.16 -3.10 7.97
C LEU A 84 3.28 -3.30 6.45
N HIS A 85 2.77 -2.37 5.63
CA HIS A 85 2.84 -2.47 4.17
C HIS A 85 4.27 -2.31 3.65
N ALA A 86 5.04 -1.37 4.19
CA ALA A 86 6.41 -1.11 3.77
C ALA A 86 7.35 -2.29 4.08
N HIS A 87 7.14 -2.97 5.22
CA HIS A 87 8.04 -4.00 5.72
C HIS A 87 7.47 -5.42 5.65
N ALA A 88 6.39 -5.64 4.89
CA ALA A 88 5.69 -6.93 4.86
C ALA A 88 6.57 -8.13 4.46
N HIS A 89 7.62 -7.89 3.66
CA HIS A 89 8.56 -8.90 3.17
C HIS A 89 9.63 -9.30 4.21
N LEU A 90 9.77 -8.55 5.30
CA LEU A 90 10.79 -8.78 6.33
C LEU A 90 10.24 -9.61 7.50
N PRO A 91 11.11 -10.23 8.33
CA PRO A 91 10.74 -10.80 9.62
C PRO A 91 10.36 -9.68 10.59
N LEU A 92 9.11 -9.23 10.53
CA LEU A 92 8.61 -8.07 11.28
C LEU A 92 8.12 -8.47 12.68
N ALA A 93 8.66 -7.83 13.73
CA ALA A 93 8.13 -7.97 15.07
C ALA A 93 6.99 -6.97 15.31
N ILE A 94 6.02 -7.34 16.14
CA ILE A 94 4.91 -6.43 16.48
C ILE A 94 5.40 -5.22 17.27
N ASP A 95 6.52 -5.36 17.99
CA ASP A 95 7.16 -4.29 18.75
C ASP A 95 7.65 -3.16 17.81
N ASP A 96 8.13 -3.51 16.62
CA ASP A 96 8.55 -2.53 15.59
C ASP A 96 7.35 -1.72 15.09
N VAL A 97 6.22 -2.39 14.86
CA VAL A 97 4.96 -1.76 14.43
C VAL A 97 4.43 -0.81 15.51
N ALA A 98 4.50 -1.23 16.77
CA ALA A 98 4.09 -0.43 17.92
C ALA A 98 4.95 0.82 18.08
N THR A 99 6.27 0.67 17.95
CA THR A 99 7.24 1.75 17.98
C THR A 99 6.99 2.75 16.85
N ALA A 100 6.82 2.28 15.61
CA ALA A 100 6.52 3.13 14.46
C ALA A 100 5.20 3.91 14.60
N ALA A 101 4.23 3.35 15.34
CA ALA A 101 2.96 3.99 15.60
C ALA A 101 2.94 4.85 16.87
N GLY A 102 4.01 4.86 17.67
CA GLY A 102 4.10 5.63 18.92
C GLY A 102 3.21 5.11 20.04
N VAL A 103 2.95 3.81 20.11
CA VAL A 103 2.09 3.19 21.13
C VAL A 103 2.70 1.89 21.67
N SER A 104 2.14 1.36 22.76
CA SER A 104 2.51 0.03 23.25
C SER A 104 1.96 -1.09 22.36
N VAL A 105 2.56 -2.28 22.45
CA VAL A 105 2.09 -3.50 21.78
C VAL A 105 0.63 -3.81 22.12
N ARG A 106 0.26 -3.70 23.40
CA ARG A 106 -1.14 -3.86 23.83
C ARG A 106 -2.05 -2.82 23.17
N GLY A 107 -1.57 -1.58 23.03
CA GLY A 107 -2.25 -0.51 22.30
C GLY A 107 -2.49 -0.87 20.83
N ILE A 108 -1.47 -1.41 20.14
CA ILE A 108 -1.60 -1.88 18.74
C ILE A 108 -2.67 -2.98 18.62
N HIS A 109 -2.62 -4.00 19.47
CA HIS A 109 -3.61 -5.07 19.42
C HIS A 109 -5.04 -4.56 19.66
N ALA A 110 -5.22 -3.69 20.65
CA ALA A 110 -6.52 -3.07 20.93
C ALA A 110 -7.00 -2.19 19.78
N LEU A 111 -6.09 -1.43 19.16
CA LEU A 111 -6.37 -0.55 18.03
C LEU A 111 -6.84 -1.32 16.80
N PHE A 112 -6.10 -2.37 16.40
CA PHE A 112 -6.49 -3.23 15.28
C PHE A 112 -7.82 -3.95 15.54
N ARG A 113 -8.04 -4.41 16.78
CA ARG A 113 -9.30 -5.07 17.13
C ARG A 113 -10.48 -4.10 17.07
N ARG A 114 -10.33 -2.89 17.63
CA ARG A 114 -11.39 -1.88 17.68
C ARG A 114 -11.75 -1.33 16.30
N GLU A 115 -10.76 -1.03 15.48
CA GLU A 115 -10.97 -0.30 14.22
C GLU A 115 -11.16 -1.24 13.01
N LEU A 116 -10.57 -2.44 13.03
CA LEU A 116 -10.52 -3.34 11.86
C LEU A 116 -11.04 -4.75 12.15
N ASP A 117 -11.44 -5.04 13.39
CA ASP A 117 -11.88 -6.36 13.88
C ASP A 117 -10.90 -7.52 13.60
N VAL A 118 -9.61 -7.21 13.47
CA VAL A 118 -8.55 -8.20 13.20
C VAL A 118 -7.38 -8.02 14.15
N THR A 119 -6.48 -9.00 14.18
CA THR A 119 -5.17 -8.83 14.83
C THR A 119 -4.17 -8.20 13.86
N PRO A 120 -3.12 -7.52 14.35
CA PRO A 120 -2.04 -7.00 13.51
C PRO A 120 -1.37 -8.10 12.66
N LEU A 121 -1.16 -9.28 13.24
CA LEU A 121 -0.57 -10.42 12.53
C LEU A 121 -1.49 -10.99 11.45
N ASP A 122 -2.80 -11.02 11.69
CA ASP A 122 -3.76 -11.40 10.64
C ASP A 122 -3.80 -10.37 9.52
N TYR A 123 -3.70 -9.07 9.84
CA TYR A 123 -3.60 -8.01 8.85
C TYR A 123 -2.31 -8.15 8.01
N LEU A 124 -1.16 -8.32 8.66
CA LEU A 124 0.12 -8.60 7.98
C LEU A 124 0.04 -9.83 7.07
N ARG A 125 -0.60 -10.91 7.54
CA ARG A 125 -0.81 -12.11 6.73
C ARG A 125 -1.62 -11.79 5.46
N ARG A 126 -2.66 -10.97 5.57
CA ARG A 126 -3.47 -10.55 4.41
C ARG A 126 -2.64 -9.76 3.41
N ILE A 127 -1.83 -8.80 3.87
CA ILE A 127 -0.90 -8.06 2.99
C ILE A 127 0.01 -9.04 2.24
N ARG A 128 0.63 -9.98 2.95
CA ARG A 128 1.54 -10.97 2.36
C ARG A 128 0.82 -11.85 1.33
N LEU A 129 -0.39 -12.31 1.63
CA LEU A 129 -1.21 -13.08 0.67
C LEU A 129 -1.54 -12.27 -0.58
N ASP A 130 -1.91 -10.99 -0.44
CA ASP A 130 -2.20 -10.11 -1.57
C ASP A 130 -0.97 -9.89 -2.46
N ARG A 131 0.21 -9.74 -1.84
CA ARG A 131 1.48 -9.62 -2.57
C ARG A 131 1.87 -10.90 -3.31
N VAL A 132 1.73 -12.06 -2.65
CA VAL A 132 1.94 -13.36 -3.28
C VAL A 132 1.00 -13.53 -4.47
N HIS A 133 -0.30 -13.23 -4.32
CA HIS A 133 -1.27 -13.35 -5.40
C HIS A 133 -0.92 -12.45 -6.59
N ALA A 134 -0.56 -11.19 -6.33
CA ALA A 134 -0.15 -10.26 -7.37
C ALA A 134 1.09 -10.77 -8.14
N GLU A 135 2.08 -11.31 -7.43
CA GLU A 135 3.30 -11.85 -8.04
C GLU A 135 3.02 -13.11 -8.86
N LEU A 136 2.21 -14.05 -8.33
CA LEU A 136 1.81 -15.26 -9.05
C LEU A 136 1.08 -14.96 -10.37
N ARG A 137 0.31 -13.87 -10.43
CA ARG A 137 -0.41 -13.44 -11.65
C ARG A 137 0.48 -12.78 -12.71
N THR A 138 1.72 -12.44 -12.37
CA THR A 138 2.62 -11.71 -13.27
C THR A 138 3.80 -12.54 -13.77
N LEU A 139 3.99 -13.73 -13.20
CA LEU A 139 5.12 -14.59 -13.52
C LEU A 139 4.68 -15.72 -14.44
N GLU A 140 5.54 -16.02 -15.41
CA GLU A 140 5.31 -17.11 -16.34
C GLU A 140 5.44 -18.47 -15.63
N PRO A 141 4.55 -19.44 -15.94
CA PRO A 141 4.65 -20.80 -15.41
C PRO A 141 6.05 -21.40 -15.65
N GLY A 142 6.63 -22.02 -14.61
CA GLY A 142 7.94 -22.68 -14.70
C GLY A 142 9.16 -21.79 -14.45
N THR A 143 9.00 -20.47 -14.29
CA THR A 143 10.10 -19.56 -13.93
C THR A 143 10.42 -19.52 -12.44
N THR A 144 9.48 -19.93 -11.58
CA THR A 144 9.62 -20.00 -10.12
C THR A 144 8.63 -21.01 -9.54
N THR A 145 8.75 -21.29 -8.25
CA THR A 145 7.77 -22.11 -7.51
C THR A 145 6.90 -21.27 -6.58
N VAL A 146 5.67 -21.76 -6.33
CA VAL A 146 4.79 -21.20 -5.30
C VAL A 146 5.50 -21.13 -3.93
N GLY A 147 6.34 -22.12 -3.62
CA GLY A 147 7.09 -22.17 -2.35
C GLY A 147 8.11 -21.05 -2.22
N GLU A 148 8.84 -20.74 -3.30
CA GLU A 148 9.81 -19.64 -3.34
C GLU A 148 9.13 -18.28 -3.16
N ILE A 149 8.02 -18.04 -3.86
CA ILE A 149 7.25 -16.80 -3.70
C ILE A 149 6.71 -16.69 -2.27
N ALA A 150 6.09 -17.74 -1.74
CA ALA A 150 5.58 -17.74 -0.37
C ALA A 150 6.69 -17.48 0.66
N GLY A 151 7.87 -18.09 0.47
CA GLY A 151 9.05 -17.88 1.31
C GLY A 151 9.55 -16.43 1.30
N ARG A 152 9.61 -15.79 0.12
CA ARG A 152 9.98 -14.37 -0.02
C ARG A 152 9.07 -13.42 0.75
N TRP A 153 7.79 -13.76 0.85
CA TRP A 153 6.81 -13.01 1.64
C TRP A 153 6.70 -13.49 3.10
N GLY A 154 7.63 -14.32 3.57
CA GLY A 154 7.74 -14.71 4.97
C GLY A 154 6.78 -15.81 5.42
N PHE A 155 6.29 -16.66 4.50
CA PHE A 155 5.56 -17.88 4.85
C PHE A 155 6.53 -19.06 5.01
N THR A 156 6.59 -19.62 6.21
CA THR A 156 7.45 -20.79 6.53
C THR A 156 6.71 -22.12 6.45
N HIS A 157 5.37 -22.11 6.48
CA HIS A 157 4.53 -23.31 6.49
C HIS A 157 3.62 -23.36 5.26
N LEU A 158 4.09 -24.01 4.19
CA LEU A 158 3.42 -24.03 2.89
C LEU A 158 1.98 -24.59 2.94
N GLY A 159 1.71 -25.60 3.76
CA GLY A 159 0.36 -26.14 3.92
C GLY A 159 -0.64 -25.13 4.51
N ARG A 160 -0.23 -24.42 5.57
CA ARG A 160 -1.05 -23.36 6.21
C ARG A 160 -1.21 -22.17 5.28
N PHE A 161 -0.14 -21.78 4.61
CA PHE A 161 -0.17 -20.74 3.58
C PHE A 161 -1.21 -21.07 2.49
N SER A 162 -1.14 -22.25 1.87
CA SER A 162 -2.07 -22.65 0.82
C SER A 162 -3.52 -22.65 1.28
N ALA A 163 -3.80 -23.07 2.52
CA ALA A 163 -5.14 -23.02 3.08
C ALA A 163 -5.64 -21.58 3.31
N HIS A 164 -4.78 -20.69 3.82
CA HIS A 164 -5.11 -19.28 3.98
C HIS A 164 -5.31 -18.56 2.64
N TYR A 165 -4.49 -18.90 1.64
CA TYR A 165 -4.60 -18.39 0.28
C TYR A 165 -5.93 -18.79 -0.35
N ALA A 166 -6.26 -20.09 -0.35
CA ALA A 166 -7.52 -20.59 -0.91
C ALA A 166 -8.75 -19.99 -0.22
N ARG A 167 -8.71 -19.80 1.10
CA ARG A 167 -9.78 -19.13 1.83
C ARG A 167 -9.99 -17.67 1.38
N ARG A 168 -8.93 -16.99 0.95
CA ARG A 168 -8.97 -15.57 0.57
C ARG A 168 -9.33 -15.36 -0.90
N PHE A 169 -8.79 -16.18 -1.80
CA PHE A 169 -8.91 -15.97 -3.24
C PHE A 169 -9.82 -16.98 -3.95
N GLY A 170 -10.32 -18.00 -3.23
CA GLY A 170 -11.21 -19.02 -3.80
C GLY A 170 -10.50 -20.12 -4.61
N GLU A 171 -9.18 -20.02 -4.77
CA GLU A 171 -8.38 -21.00 -5.51
C GLU A 171 -7.03 -21.25 -4.83
N TYR A 172 -6.36 -22.36 -5.17
CA TYR A 172 -5.02 -22.64 -4.67
C TYR A 172 -3.96 -21.81 -5.41
N PRO A 173 -2.85 -21.44 -4.76
CA PRO A 173 -1.81 -20.60 -5.35
C PRO A 173 -1.17 -21.20 -6.60
N ARG A 174 -1.12 -22.54 -6.69
CA ARG A 174 -0.67 -23.23 -7.90
C ARG A 174 -1.56 -22.93 -9.12
N ASN A 175 -2.86 -22.80 -8.90
CA ASN A 175 -3.82 -22.56 -9.97
C ASN A 175 -3.65 -21.13 -10.49
N THR A 176 -3.44 -20.17 -9.59
CA THR A 176 -3.12 -18.78 -9.98
C THR A 176 -1.84 -18.71 -10.82
N LEU A 177 -0.80 -19.48 -10.49
CA LEU A 177 0.47 -19.50 -11.25
C LEU A 177 0.35 -20.21 -12.61
N SER A 178 -0.64 -21.08 -12.78
CA SER A 178 -0.86 -21.84 -14.02
C SER A 178 -2.03 -21.29 -14.84
N ALA A 179 -2.60 -20.15 -14.43
CA ALA A 179 -3.68 -19.51 -15.15
C ALA A 179 -3.07 -18.58 -16.21
N ASP A 180 -3.28 -18.94 -17.49
CA ASP A 180 -2.99 -18.10 -18.66
C ASP A 180 -3.89 -16.85 -18.69
#